data_AF-A0A6N7BIJ6-F1
#
_entry.id   AF-A0A6N7BIJ6-F1
#
_cell.length_a   1.000
_cell.length_b   1.000
_cell.length_c   1.000
_cell.angle_alpha   90.00
_cell.angle_beta   90.00
_cell.angle_gamma   90.00
#
_symmetry.space_group_name_H-M   'P 1'
#
loop_
_entity.id
_entity.type
_entity.pdbx_description
1 polymer ?
#
loop_
_entity_poly.entity_id
_entity_poly.type
_entity_poly.pdbx_seq_one_letter_code
_entity_poly.pdbx_strand_id
1 'polypeptide(L)'
;IPDPSQAILLADSTGIRFLTDTDNDSNVDTMRYYVGSADSLAGTPNPNDRMLYRVVNHDTPGSANLGITQFRLNYFNALGQQMSFPITNLSQIQTIQLSITVESSYAYANDYSKVFWRQIRLAARNLRNR
;
A
#
# COMPACT_ATOMS: atom_id res chain seq x y z
N ILE A 1 -4.95 -20.27 -1.23
CA ILE A 1 -5.64 -19.21 -0.46
C ILE A 1 -7.06 -19.70 -0.12
N PRO A 2 -7.36 -19.99 1.17
CA PRO A 2 -8.54 -20.76 1.57
C PRO A 2 -9.90 -20.01 1.47
N ASP A 3 -9.94 -18.68 1.57
CA ASP A 3 -11.11 -17.88 1.16
C ASP A 3 -10.64 -16.50 0.63
N PRO A 4 -10.88 -16.17 -0.65
CA PRO A 4 -10.49 -14.88 -1.20
C PRO A 4 -11.16 -13.70 -0.48
N SER A 5 -12.40 -13.86 0.00
CA SER A 5 -13.13 -12.79 0.70
C SER A 5 -12.52 -12.40 2.05
N GLN A 6 -11.64 -13.25 2.59
CA GLN A 6 -10.90 -13.02 3.82
C GLN A 6 -9.41 -12.74 3.55
N ALA A 7 -9.03 -12.52 2.29
CA ALA A 7 -7.63 -12.32 1.93
C ALA A 7 -7.07 -11.00 2.43
N ILE A 8 -7.88 -9.95 2.60
CA ILE A 8 -7.40 -8.68 3.19
C ILE A 8 -7.52 -8.76 4.72
N LEU A 9 -6.40 -8.57 5.41
CA LEU A 9 -6.26 -8.65 6.87
C LEU A 9 -6.15 -7.28 7.54
N LEU A 10 -5.79 -6.23 6.79
CA LEU A 10 -5.73 -4.84 7.25
C LEU A 10 -5.85 -3.92 6.05
N ALA A 11 -6.64 -2.86 6.17
CA ALA A 11 -6.80 -1.83 5.15
C ALA A 11 -6.88 -0.45 5.81
N ASP A 12 -5.84 0.35 5.61
CA ASP A 12 -5.75 1.74 6.09
C ASP A 12 -5.24 2.63 4.94
N SER A 13 -5.34 3.94 5.11
CA SER A 13 -4.91 4.93 4.13
C SER A 13 -3.42 4.88 3.80
N THR A 14 -2.58 4.38 4.72
CA THR A 14 -1.12 4.34 4.58
C THR A 14 -0.54 2.92 4.52
N GLY A 15 -1.38 1.89 4.53
CA GLY A 15 -0.91 0.52 4.49
C GLY A 15 -2.00 -0.53 4.30
N ILE A 16 -1.57 -1.69 3.83
CA ILE A 16 -2.43 -2.86 3.58
C ILE A 16 -1.71 -4.13 3.99
N ARG A 17 -2.45 -5.09 4.55
CA ARG A 17 -1.98 -6.45 4.81
C ARG A 17 -2.94 -7.44 4.17
N PHE A 18 -2.41 -8.44 3.45
CA PHE A 18 -3.22 -9.43 2.77
C PHE A 18 -2.54 -10.80 2.68
N LEU A 19 -3.32 -11.85 2.44
CA LEU A 19 -2.89 -13.21 2.20
C LEU A 19 -2.46 -13.37 0.75
N THR A 20 -1.32 -13.99 0.53
CA THR A 20 -0.80 -14.34 -0.80
C THR A 20 0.00 -15.63 -0.71
N ASP A 21 0.36 -16.20 -1.85
CA ASP A 21 1.39 -17.22 -1.97
C ASP A 21 2.55 -16.54 -2.72
N THR A 22 3.66 -16.24 -2.03
CA THR A 22 4.70 -15.32 -2.54
C THR A 22 5.67 -16.01 -3.48
N ASP A 23 5.99 -17.27 -3.21
CA ASP A 23 6.95 -18.10 -3.94
C ASP A 23 6.29 -19.26 -4.70
N ASN A 24 4.95 -19.30 -4.71
CA ASN A 24 4.13 -20.26 -5.44
C ASN A 24 4.34 -21.70 -4.96
N ASP A 25 4.59 -21.86 -3.66
CA ASP A 25 4.82 -23.14 -2.99
C ASP A 25 3.52 -23.76 -2.42
N SER A 26 2.37 -23.11 -2.66
CA SER A 26 1.04 -23.46 -2.13
C SER A 26 0.83 -23.23 -0.64
N ASN A 27 1.84 -22.70 0.07
CA ASN A 27 1.68 -22.18 1.42
C ASN A 27 1.14 -20.75 1.37
N VAL A 28 0.35 -20.39 2.37
CA VAL A 28 -0.24 -19.05 2.45
C VAL A 28 0.63 -18.17 3.32
N ASP A 29 1.18 -17.13 2.72
CA ASP A 29 1.90 -16.05 3.37
C ASP A 29 1.01 -14.87 3.72
N THR A 30 1.49 -14.06 4.65
CA THR A 30 1.01 -12.68 4.81
C THR A 30 1.96 -11.69 4.16
N MET A 31 1.43 -10.76 3.37
CA MET A 31 2.16 -9.64 2.80
C MET A 31 1.67 -8.34 3.42
N ARG A 32 2.57 -7.46 3.84
CA ARG A 32 2.22 -6.11 4.32
C ARG A 32 3.04 -5.06 3.58
N TYR A 33 2.35 -4.05 3.05
CA TYR A 33 2.94 -2.80 2.56
C TYR A 33 2.48 -1.64 3.44
N TYR A 34 3.38 -0.76 3.84
CA TYR A 34 3.05 0.46 4.57
C TYR A 34 4.16 1.51 4.46
N VAL A 35 3.79 2.78 4.61
CA VAL A 35 4.79 3.87 4.71
C VAL A 35 5.09 4.22 6.16
N GLY A 36 6.36 4.53 6.43
CA GLY A 36 6.83 5.04 7.73
C GLY A 36 6.55 6.53 7.94
N SER A 37 7.00 7.06 9.08
CA SER A 37 7.05 8.51 9.28
C SER A 37 8.11 9.14 8.36
N ALA A 38 7.96 10.43 8.05
CA ALA A 38 9.02 11.19 7.40
C ALA A 38 10.28 11.28 8.29
N ASP A 39 10.09 11.25 9.61
CA ASP A 39 11.19 11.25 10.59
C ASP A 39 12.14 10.06 10.43
N SER A 40 11.65 8.95 9.86
CA SER A 40 12.47 7.77 9.57
C SER A 40 13.53 8.03 8.49
N LEU A 41 13.39 9.12 7.72
CA LEU A 41 14.32 9.57 6.68
C LEU A 41 14.76 11.03 6.89
N ALA A 42 14.89 11.47 8.15
CA ALA A 42 15.33 12.81 8.51
C ALA A 42 16.73 13.20 7.98
N GLY A 43 17.53 12.22 7.52
CA GLY A 43 18.82 12.45 6.88
C GLY A 43 18.74 12.85 5.39
N THR A 44 17.55 12.82 4.79
CA THR A 44 17.36 13.27 3.40
C THR A 44 17.03 14.76 3.34
N PRO A 45 17.50 15.50 2.33
CA PRO A 45 17.12 16.90 2.17
C PRO A 45 15.65 17.13 1.81
N ASN A 46 14.89 16.10 1.42
CA ASN A 46 13.46 16.21 1.17
C ASN A 46 12.70 15.91 2.47
N PRO A 47 12.07 16.92 3.12
CA PRO A 47 11.41 16.74 4.41
C PRO A 47 10.16 15.86 4.35
N ASN A 48 9.68 15.56 3.15
CA ASN A 48 8.52 14.71 2.93
C ASN A 48 8.90 13.28 2.58
N ASP A 49 10.18 12.94 2.48
CA ASP A 49 10.59 11.58 2.11
C ASP A 49 10.19 10.57 3.18
N ARG A 50 9.56 9.47 2.76
CA ARG A 50 9.07 8.40 3.64
C ARG A 50 9.52 7.08 3.09
N MET A 51 9.89 6.17 3.98
CA MET A 51 10.23 4.82 3.59
C MET A 51 8.97 4.01 3.31
N LEU A 52 8.93 3.29 2.17
CA LEU A 52 7.94 2.26 1.90
C LEU A 52 8.50 0.90 2.35
N TYR A 53 7.79 0.26 3.26
CA TYR A 53 8.16 -1.05 3.79
C TYR A 53 7.34 -2.15 3.12
N ARG A 54 8.00 -3.27 2.86
CA ARG A 54 7.41 -4.55 2.50
C ARG A 54 7.80 -5.59 3.55
N VAL A 55 6.82 -6.31 4.07
CA VAL A 55 7.02 -7.39 5.04
C VAL A 55 6.34 -8.65 4.51
N VAL A 56 7.08 -9.75 4.48
CA VAL A 56 6.55 -11.09 4.22
C VAL A 56 6.53 -11.83 5.55
N ASN A 57 5.39 -12.41 5.92
CA ASN A 57 5.22 -13.14 7.17
C ASN A 57 5.69 -12.33 8.39
N HIS A 58 6.71 -12.83 9.09
CA HIS A 58 7.30 -12.21 10.28
C HIS A 58 8.73 -11.71 10.02
N ASP A 59 9.12 -11.59 8.75
CA ASP A 59 10.47 -11.17 8.39
C ASP A 59 10.73 -9.72 8.78
N THR A 60 12.02 -9.39 8.90
CA THR A 60 12.45 -7.99 9.05
C THR A 60 11.92 -7.16 7.89
N PRO A 61 11.33 -5.97 8.14
CA PRO A 61 10.83 -5.12 7.06
C PRO A 61 11.90 -4.80 6.03
N GLY A 62 11.70 -5.26 4.80
CA GLY A 62 12.45 -4.80 3.65
C GLY A 62 12.04 -3.39 3.29
N SER A 63 12.99 -2.52 3.03
CA SER A 63 12.76 -1.16 2.54
C SER A 63 12.84 -1.13 1.01
N ALA A 64 11.83 -0.55 0.35
CA ALA A 64 11.85 -0.27 -1.06
C ALA A 64 11.71 1.23 -1.28
N ASN A 65 12.61 1.78 -2.12
CA ASN A 65 12.60 3.15 -2.64
C ASN A 65 12.72 4.29 -1.60
N LEU A 66 13.73 5.13 -1.82
CA LEU A 66 13.79 6.49 -1.31
C LEU A 66 12.98 7.40 -2.25
N GLY A 67 12.35 8.44 -1.69
CA GLY A 67 11.61 9.45 -2.43
C GLY A 67 10.09 9.35 -2.35
N ILE A 68 9.49 8.47 -1.54
CA ILE A 68 8.02 8.41 -1.44
C ILE A 68 7.52 9.58 -0.59
N THR A 69 6.90 10.58 -1.22
CA THR A 69 6.36 11.75 -0.51
C THR A 69 4.85 11.74 -0.38
N GLN A 70 4.17 10.95 -1.21
CA GLN A 70 2.75 10.67 -1.07
C GLN A 70 2.51 9.18 -1.25
N PHE A 71 1.77 8.59 -0.33
CA PHE A 71 1.24 7.24 -0.43
C PHE A 71 -0.15 7.24 0.19
N ARG A 72 -1.17 6.95 -0.62
CA ARG A 72 -2.56 6.90 -0.17
C ARG A 72 -3.32 5.77 -0.81
N LEU A 73 -3.96 4.97 0.02
CA LEU A 73 -4.90 3.92 -0.36
C LEU A 73 -6.32 4.39 -0.05
N ASN A 74 -7.21 4.25 -1.04
CA ASN A 74 -8.65 4.33 -0.84
C ASN A 74 -9.28 3.01 -1.25
N TYR A 75 -10.40 2.68 -0.61
CA TYR A 75 -11.07 1.40 -0.78
C TYR A 75 -12.50 1.65 -1.20
N PHE A 76 -13.02 0.82 -2.11
CA PHE A 76 -14.37 0.95 -2.65
C PHE A 76 -15.08 -0.39 -2.61
N ASN A 77 -16.38 -0.36 -2.32
CA ASN A 77 -17.22 -1.54 -2.32
C ASN A 77 -17.65 -1.97 -3.73
N ALA A 78 -18.42 -3.04 -3.84
CA ALA A 78 -18.93 -3.55 -5.12
C ALA A 78 -19.82 -2.57 -5.91
N LEU A 79 -20.40 -1.58 -5.23
CA LEU A 79 -21.18 -0.49 -5.86
C LEU A 79 -20.30 0.69 -6.29
N GLY A 80 -18.98 0.60 -6.10
CA GLY A 80 -18.05 1.70 -6.38
C GLY A 80 -18.11 2.84 -5.36
N GLN A 81 -18.74 2.65 -4.21
CA GLN A 81 -18.78 3.64 -3.14
C GLN A 81 -17.51 3.56 -2.30
N GLN A 82 -16.90 4.72 -2.02
CA GLN A 82 -15.71 4.78 -1.18
C GLN A 82 -16.07 4.39 0.26
N MET A 83 -15.25 3.54 0.86
CA MET A 83 -15.37 3.09 2.25
C MET A 83 -14.65 4.07 3.18
N SER A 84 -15.24 4.35 4.35
CA SER A 84 -14.64 5.19 5.39
C SER A 84 -13.73 4.39 6.31
N PHE A 85 -12.69 5.05 6.85
CA PHE A 85 -11.83 4.48 7.88
C PHE A 85 -12.42 4.68 9.28
N PRO A 86 -12.19 3.76 10.24
CA PRO A 86 -11.59 2.44 10.03
C PRO A 86 -12.52 1.50 9.23
N ILE A 87 -11.97 0.70 8.33
CA ILE A 87 -12.76 -0.25 7.56
C ILE A 87 -13.04 -1.47 8.43
N THR A 88 -14.30 -1.61 8.86
CA THR A 88 -14.74 -2.71 9.72
C THR A 88 -15.08 -3.98 8.94
N ASN A 89 -15.52 -3.85 7.68
CA ASN A 89 -15.89 -4.99 6.84
C ASN A 89 -14.94 -5.12 5.63
N LEU A 90 -13.81 -5.79 5.84
CA LEU A 90 -12.76 -5.93 4.82
C LEU A 90 -13.19 -6.76 3.59
N SER A 91 -14.15 -7.69 3.75
CA SER A 91 -14.62 -8.53 2.65
C SER A 91 -15.43 -7.76 1.60
N GLN A 92 -15.93 -6.57 1.95
CA GLN A 92 -16.64 -5.69 1.01
C GLN A 92 -15.69 -4.92 0.08
N ILE A 93 -14.38 -4.91 0.35
CA ILE A 93 -13.41 -4.21 -0.50
C ILE A 93 -13.36 -4.90 -1.85
N GLN A 94 -13.76 -4.17 -2.90
CA GLN A 94 -13.77 -4.64 -4.29
C GLN A 94 -12.69 -3.96 -5.14
N THR A 95 -12.44 -2.68 -4.89
CA THR A 95 -11.43 -1.90 -5.62
C THR A 95 -10.54 -1.18 -4.62
N ILE A 96 -9.24 -1.28 -4.85
CA ILE A 96 -8.23 -0.52 -4.13
C ILE A 96 -7.68 0.53 -5.09
N GLN A 97 -7.70 1.78 -4.67
CA GLN A 97 -7.12 2.89 -5.42
C GLN A 97 -5.84 3.34 -4.75
N LEU A 98 -4.72 3.22 -5.47
CA LEU A 98 -3.43 3.74 -5.03
C LEU A 98 -3.17 5.12 -5.64
N SER A 99 -2.71 6.06 -4.81
CA SER A 99 -2.08 7.30 -5.23
C SER A 99 -0.69 7.37 -4.62
N ILE A 100 0.33 7.48 -5.46
CA ILE A 100 1.73 7.50 -5.04
C ILE A 100 2.47 8.62 -5.78
N THR A 101 3.27 9.38 -5.03
CA THR A 101 4.17 10.42 -5.55
C THR A 101 5.57 10.10 -5.09
N VAL A 102 6.49 10.11 -6.05
CA VAL A 102 7.92 9.95 -5.84
C VAL A 102 8.59 11.25 -6.19
N GLU A 103 9.40 11.77 -5.27
CA GLU A 103 10.21 12.97 -5.46
C GLU A 103 11.70 12.63 -5.31
N SER A 104 12.56 13.44 -5.93
CA SER A 104 13.99 13.37 -5.66
C SER A 104 14.28 13.69 -4.19
N SER A 105 15.32 13.06 -3.63
CA SER A 105 15.79 13.39 -2.28
C SER A 105 16.49 14.75 -2.20
N TYR A 106 16.99 15.25 -3.34
CA TYR A 106 17.63 16.56 -3.48
C TYR A 106 16.79 17.46 -4.39
N ALA A 107 16.63 18.72 -3.99
CA ALA A 107 16.03 19.75 -4.83
C ALA A 107 17.07 20.34 -5.80
N TYR A 108 16.62 20.74 -6.98
CA TYR A 108 17.38 21.60 -7.88
C TYR A 108 16.67 22.96 -7.96
N ALA A 109 17.37 24.04 -7.61
CA ALA A 109 16.77 25.38 -7.54
C ALA A 109 15.51 25.47 -6.64
N ASN A 110 15.49 24.74 -5.52
CA ASN A 110 14.36 24.58 -4.58
C ASN A 110 13.15 23.77 -5.10
N ASP A 111 13.25 23.18 -6.30
CA ASP A 111 12.21 22.30 -6.83
C ASP A 111 12.67 20.84 -6.79
N TYR A 112 11.82 19.96 -6.27
CA TYR A 112 12.03 18.52 -6.34
C TYR A 112 11.47 17.96 -7.65
N SER A 113 12.26 17.15 -8.34
CA SER A 113 11.79 16.41 -9.51
C SER A 113 10.78 15.36 -9.05
N LYS A 114 9.59 15.36 -9.65
CA LYS A 114 8.47 14.53 -9.18
C LYS A 114 7.87 13.65 -10.28
N VAL A 115 7.52 12.43 -9.90
CA VAL A 115 6.70 11.51 -10.69
C VAL A 115 5.51 11.11 -9.84
N PHE A 116 4.30 11.21 -10.38
CA PHE A 116 3.09 10.83 -9.67
C PHE A 116 2.26 9.85 -10.49
N TRP A 117 1.72 8.85 -9.79
CA TRP A 117 0.70 7.97 -10.33
C TRP A 117 -0.56 8.13 -9.50
N ARG A 118 -1.66 8.53 -10.15
CA ARG A 118 -2.93 8.81 -9.49
C ARG A 118 -4.00 7.86 -10.00
N GLN A 119 -4.82 7.37 -9.08
CA GLN A 119 -5.98 6.53 -9.38
C GLN A 119 -5.65 5.19 -10.06
N ILE A 120 -4.54 4.54 -9.68
CA ILE A 120 -4.32 3.15 -10.10
C ILE A 120 -5.40 2.30 -9.43
N ARG A 121 -6.30 1.72 -10.23
CA ARG A 121 -7.35 0.82 -9.75
C ARG A 121 -6.87 -0.62 -9.81
N LEU A 122 -6.79 -1.24 -8.64
CA LEU A 122 -6.48 -2.65 -8.47
C LEU A 122 -7.78 -3.37 -8.11
N ALA A 123 -8.12 -4.41 -8.88
CA ALA A 123 -9.21 -5.29 -8.51
C ALA A 123 -8.80 -6.11 -7.28
N ALA A 124 -9.55 -6.00 -6.18
CA ALA A 124 -9.33 -6.84 -5.02
C ALA A 124 -9.76 -8.26 -5.36
N ARG A 125 -8.96 -9.26 -4.95
CA ARG A 125 -9.25 -10.68 -5.20
C ARG A 125 -10.39 -11.23 -4.33
N ASN A 126 -11.17 -10.40 -3.64
CA ASN A 126 -12.08 -10.81 -2.57
C ASN A 126 -13.40 -11.49 -3.02
N LEU A 127 -13.55 -11.87 -4.29
CA LEU A 127 -14.77 -12.52 -4.78
C LEU A 127 -14.60 -14.03 -4.97
N ARG A 128 -15.51 -14.80 -4.38
CA ARG A 128 -15.84 -16.16 -4.84
C ARG A 128 -16.46 -16.05 -6.24
N ASN A 129 -16.07 -16.95 -7.13
CA ASN A 129 -16.54 -17.08 -8.52
C ASN A 129 -18.04 -16.76 -8.69
N ARG A 130 -18.35 -15.97 -9.72
CA ARG A 130 -19.67 -16.01 -10.35
C ARG A 130 -19.86 -17.33 -11.09
#